data_AF-A0A9E2B3W0-F1
#
_entry.id   AF-A0A9E2B3W0-F1
#
_cell.length_a   1.000
_cell.length_b   1.000
_cell.length_c   1.000
_cell.angle_alpha   90.00
_cell.angle_beta   90.00
_cell.angle_gamma   90.00
#
_symmetry.space_group_name_H-M   'P 1'
#
loop_
_entity.id
_entity.type
_entity.pdbx_description
1 polymer ?
#
loop_
_entity_poly.entity_id
_entity_poly.type
_entity_poly.pdbx_seq_one_letter_code
_entity_poly.pdbx_strand_id
1 'polypeptide(L)'
;AIRHTAVIPIAGDQVTNDIAVSMRTPTQYAEEIKIKYACALSQLANRDETIEVPSVGDRPPRRLARQTLGEVVEPRYEELFQLIAAELRRSNFEELIAAGIVLTGGSSKMEGAVELAEEVFHMPVRLGLPQYVKGLGEVVRNPIHATGVGILLYARDKGEGGADAMAGGGLREVWSRMKAWFQANR
;
A
#
# COMPACT_ATOMS: atom_id res chain seq x y z
N ALA A 1 11.83 -7.69 13.98
CA ALA A 1 11.71 -8.75 12.97
C ALA A 1 10.25 -8.89 12.55
N ILE A 2 9.99 -9.25 11.29
CA ILE A 2 8.64 -9.49 10.75
C ILE A 2 8.06 -10.77 11.37
N ARG A 3 6.80 -10.73 11.81
CA ARG A 3 6.11 -11.86 12.47
C ARG A 3 5.23 -12.66 11.53
N HIS A 4 4.51 -12.00 10.64
CA HIS A 4 3.58 -12.60 9.68
C HIS A 4 3.49 -11.75 8.42
N THR A 5 3.24 -12.40 7.29
CA THR A 5 2.98 -11.76 5.99
C THR A 5 1.97 -12.60 5.23
N ALA A 6 0.95 -11.96 4.65
CA ALA A 6 -0.04 -12.60 3.81
C ALA A 6 -0.38 -11.71 2.62
N VAL A 7 -0.94 -12.31 1.57
CA VAL A 7 -1.42 -11.61 0.38
C VAL A 7 -2.88 -11.96 0.19
N ILE A 8 -3.72 -10.94 0.10
CA ILE A 8 -5.13 -11.06 -0.28
C ILE A 8 -5.20 -10.61 -1.76
N PRO A 9 -5.61 -11.47 -2.70
CA PRO A 9 -5.51 -11.21 -4.13
C PRO A 9 -6.64 -10.31 -4.67
N ILE A 10 -6.98 -9.24 -3.94
CA ILE A 10 -7.93 -8.20 -4.33
C ILE A 10 -7.45 -6.83 -3.87
N ALA A 11 -7.67 -5.78 -4.67
CA ALA A 11 -7.27 -4.43 -4.34
C ALA A 11 -8.14 -3.38 -5.05
N GLY A 12 -7.57 -2.21 -5.36
CA GLY A 12 -8.28 -1.10 -5.97
C GLY A 12 -8.75 -1.33 -7.41
N ASP A 13 -8.31 -2.38 -8.08
CA ASP A 13 -8.79 -2.81 -9.40
C ASP A 13 -10.22 -3.37 -9.33
N GLN A 14 -10.56 -4.08 -8.25
CA GLN A 14 -11.92 -4.54 -7.99
C GLN A 14 -12.89 -3.37 -7.80
N VAL A 15 -12.45 -2.31 -7.13
CA VAL A 15 -13.22 -1.07 -6.98
C VAL A 15 -13.51 -0.45 -8.36
N THR A 16 -12.51 -0.40 -9.24
CA THR A 16 -12.69 0.12 -10.61
C THR A 16 -13.68 -0.73 -11.41
N ASN A 17 -13.61 -2.05 -11.26
CA ASN A 17 -14.51 -2.97 -11.93
C ASN A 17 -15.96 -2.77 -11.44
N ASP A 18 -16.18 -2.65 -10.13
CA ASP A 18 -17.51 -2.43 -9.56
C ASP A 18 -18.12 -1.11 -10.03
N ILE A 19 -17.30 -0.04 -10.09
CA ILE A 19 -17.72 1.26 -10.64
C ILE A 19 -18.09 1.11 -12.11
N ALA A 20 -17.25 0.45 -12.92
CA ALA A 20 -17.49 0.27 -14.35
C ALA A 20 -18.83 -0.45 -14.61
N VAL A 21 -19.08 -1.54 -13.87
CA VAL A 21 -20.31 -2.33 -13.98
C VAL A 21 -21.52 -1.54 -13.48
N SER A 22 -21.45 -0.98 -12.28
CA SER A 22 -22.59 -0.31 -11.63
C SER A 22 -22.98 0.98 -12.36
N MET A 23 -21.97 1.75 -12.80
CA MET A 23 -22.18 3.01 -13.51
C MET A 23 -22.25 2.85 -15.03
N ARG A 24 -22.13 1.63 -15.56
CA ARG A 24 -22.19 1.34 -17.00
C ARG A 24 -21.28 2.27 -17.80
N THR A 25 -20.03 2.39 -17.36
CA THR A 25 -19.00 3.25 -17.96
C THR A 25 -17.76 2.41 -18.29
N PRO A 26 -17.03 2.72 -19.38
CA PRO A 26 -15.77 2.03 -19.69
C PRO A 26 -14.76 2.08 -18.54
N THR A 27 -13.96 1.01 -18.38
CA THR A 27 -13.01 0.85 -17.25
C THR A 27 -12.04 2.02 -17.10
N GLN A 28 -11.58 2.63 -18.20
CA GLN A 28 -10.72 3.81 -18.14
C GLN A 28 -11.40 4.98 -17.42
N TYR A 29 -12.65 5.27 -17.77
CA TYR A 29 -13.41 6.35 -17.13
C TYR A 29 -13.80 5.98 -15.69
N ALA A 30 -14.08 4.70 -15.41
CA ALA A 30 -14.29 4.23 -14.04
C ALA A 30 -13.08 4.50 -13.15
N GLU A 31 -11.85 4.29 -13.65
CA GLU A 31 -10.62 4.59 -12.90
C GLU A 31 -10.48 6.09 -12.64
N GLU A 32 -10.74 6.92 -13.65
CA GLU A 32 -10.69 8.37 -13.50
C GLU A 32 -11.72 8.88 -12.48
N ILE A 33 -12.94 8.35 -12.54
CA ILE A 33 -14.02 8.66 -11.59
C ILE A 33 -13.62 8.22 -10.18
N LYS A 34 -13.05 7.00 -10.04
CA LYS A 34 -12.55 6.48 -8.77
C LYS A 34 -11.52 7.42 -8.14
N ILE A 35 -10.52 7.85 -8.91
CA ILE A 35 -9.44 8.70 -8.41
C ILE A 35 -9.96 10.10 -8.02
N LYS A 36 -10.92 10.66 -8.77
CA LYS A 36 -11.37 12.04 -8.60
C LYS A 36 -12.49 12.20 -7.56
N TYR A 37 -13.41 11.24 -7.47
CA TYR A 37 -14.69 11.44 -6.80
C TYR A 37 -15.09 10.33 -5.81
N ALA A 38 -14.39 9.19 -5.80
CA ALA A 38 -14.81 8.09 -4.94
C ALA A 38 -14.50 8.39 -3.46
N CYS A 39 -15.39 7.86 -2.61
CA CYS A 39 -15.28 7.90 -1.18
C CYS A 39 -15.71 6.53 -0.64
N ALA A 40 -14.92 5.97 0.27
CA ALA A 40 -15.20 4.71 0.95
C ALA A 40 -16.20 4.88 2.11
N LEU A 41 -16.56 6.12 2.48
CA LEU A 41 -17.64 6.37 3.44
C LEU A 41 -18.69 7.28 2.78
N SER A 42 -19.79 6.70 2.30
CA SER A 42 -20.83 7.41 1.55
C SER A 42 -21.42 8.61 2.31
N GLN A 43 -21.36 8.59 3.65
CA GLN A 43 -21.81 9.68 4.52
C GLN A 43 -20.96 10.96 4.40
N LEU A 44 -19.69 10.84 3.99
CA LEU A 44 -18.80 12.00 3.75
C LEU A 44 -19.05 12.64 2.38
N ALA A 45 -19.66 11.91 1.45
CA ALA A 45 -19.96 12.45 0.13
C ALA A 45 -21.09 13.49 0.18
N ASN A 46 -20.82 14.68 -0.35
CA ASN A 46 -21.84 15.72 -0.46
C ASN A 46 -22.98 15.25 -1.38
N ARG A 47 -24.22 15.25 -0.86
CA ARG A 47 -25.42 14.78 -1.57
C ARG A 47 -25.79 15.68 -2.75
N ASP A 48 -25.45 16.96 -2.68
CA ASP A 48 -25.74 17.93 -3.74
C ASP A 48 -24.67 17.93 -4.84
N GLU A 49 -23.54 17.24 -4.61
CA GLU A 49 -22.49 17.11 -5.60
C GLU A 49 -22.87 16.07 -6.65
N THR A 50 -22.74 16.46 -7.92
CA THR A 50 -23.01 15.57 -9.06
C THR A 50 -21.74 15.34 -9.86
N ILE A 51 -21.57 14.13 -10.35
CA ILE A 51 -20.48 13.72 -11.24
C ILE A 51 -21.00 13.45 -12.65
N GLU A 52 -20.19 13.76 -13.65
CA GLU A 52 -20.45 13.39 -15.03
C GLU A 52 -19.81 12.03 -15.33
N VAL A 53 -20.62 11.09 -15.81
CA VAL A 53 -20.23 9.71 -16.08
C VAL A 53 -20.40 9.43 -17.56
N PRO A 54 -19.31 9.23 -18.31
CA PRO A 54 -19.36 8.78 -19.71
C PRO A 54 -20.10 7.45 -19.82
N SER A 55 -21.00 7.35 -20.80
CA SER A 55 -21.75 6.11 -21.06
C SER A 55 -20.95 5.17 -21.98
N VAL A 56 -21.37 3.91 -22.06
CA VAL A 56 -20.90 2.97 -23.08
C VAL A 56 -21.53 3.24 -24.46
N GLY A 57 -20.74 3.09 -25.54
CA GLY A 57 -21.17 3.34 -26.92
C GLY A 57 -21.42 4.82 -27.22
N ASP A 58 -22.28 5.11 -28.19
CA ASP A 58 -22.60 6.48 -28.63
C ASP A 58 -23.65 7.19 -27.75
N ARG A 59 -23.85 6.71 -26.51
CA ARG A 59 -24.81 7.33 -25.60
C ARG A 59 -24.20 8.57 -24.95
N PRO A 60 -24.97 9.65 -24.77
CA PRO A 60 -24.47 10.84 -24.10
C PRO A 60 -24.04 10.53 -22.65
N PRO A 61 -23.09 11.31 -22.09
CA PRO A 61 -22.75 11.25 -20.68
C PRO A 61 -23.97 11.49 -19.79
N ARG A 62 -23.96 10.88 -18.60
CA ARG A 62 -25.04 11.01 -17.60
C ARG A 62 -24.52 11.75 -16.38
N ARG A 63 -25.37 12.59 -15.78
CA ARG A 63 -25.07 13.20 -14.47
C ARG A 63 -25.68 12.34 -13.37
N LEU A 64 -24.85 11.91 -12.42
CA LEU A 64 -25.24 11.11 -11.27
C LEU A 64 -24.84 11.83 -9.98
N ALA A 65 -25.53 11.57 -8.87
CA ALA A 65 -25.09 12.06 -7.57
C ALA A 65 -23.77 11.38 -7.18
N ARG A 66 -22.84 12.14 -6.57
CA ARG A 66 -21.58 11.58 -6.03
C ARG A 66 -21.87 10.52 -4.97
N GLN A 67 -22.95 10.67 -4.20
CA GLN A 67 -23.36 9.67 -3.21
C GLN A 67 -23.57 8.27 -3.83
N THR A 68 -24.13 8.19 -5.04
CA THR A 68 -24.29 6.91 -5.77
C THR A 68 -22.96 6.24 -6.08
N LEU A 69 -21.85 7.00 -6.18
CA LEU A 69 -20.51 6.42 -6.26
C LEU A 69 -20.09 5.79 -4.93
N GLY A 70 -20.34 6.49 -3.81
CA GLY A 70 -20.07 5.99 -2.47
C GLY A 70 -20.81 4.68 -2.17
N GLU A 71 -22.06 4.57 -2.58
CA GLU A 71 -22.89 3.34 -2.45
C GLU A 71 -22.30 2.11 -3.17
N VAL A 72 -21.40 2.33 -4.15
CA VAL A 72 -20.68 1.26 -4.85
C VAL A 72 -19.31 1.01 -4.21
N VAL A 73 -18.61 2.06 -3.78
CA VAL A 73 -17.23 1.96 -3.28
C VAL A 73 -17.15 1.47 -1.83
N GLU A 74 -18.02 1.97 -0.95
CA GLU A 74 -18.08 1.61 0.47
C GLU A 74 -18.16 0.09 0.70
N PRO A 75 -19.14 -0.66 0.14
CA PRO A 75 -19.23 -2.10 0.38
C PRO A 75 -18.01 -2.88 -0.11
N ARG A 76 -17.33 -2.42 -1.17
CA ARG A 76 -16.10 -3.05 -1.64
C ARG A 76 -14.93 -2.84 -0.68
N TYR A 77 -14.79 -1.65 -0.11
CA TYR A 77 -13.76 -1.40 0.90
C TYR A 77 -14.07 -2.15 2.20
N GLU A 78 -15.34 -2.22 2.59
CA GLU A 78 -15.78 -2.99 3.76
C GLU A 78 -15.42 -4.47 3.60
N GLU A 79 -15.74 -5.09 2.45
CA GLU A 79 -15.36 -6.46 2.14
C GLU A 79 -13.84 -6.66 2.20
N LEU A 80 -13.07 -5.74 1.61
CA LEU A 80 -11.60 -5.82 1.62
C LEU A 80 -11.05 -5.75 3.05
N PHE A 81 -11.56 -4.86 3.89
CA PHE A 81 -11.16 -4.78 5.30
C PHE A 81 -11.63 -5.99 6.12
N GLN A 82 -12.82 -6.54 5.86
CA GLN A 82 -13.29 -7.76 6.50
C GLN A 82 -12.39 -8.96 6.16
N LEU A 83 -11.93 -9.07 4.91
CA LEU A 83 -10.96 -10.10 4.50
C LEU A 83 -9.61 -9.94 5.19
N ILE A 84 -9.15 -8.70 5.37
CA ILE A 84 -7.94 -8.41 6.17
C ILE A 84 -8.15 -8.80 7.63
N ALA A 85 -9.29 -8.44 8.23
CA ALA A 85 -9.60 -8.78 9.62
C ALA A 85 -9.68 -10.30 9.83
N ALA A 86 -10.26 -11.02 8.87
CA ALA A 86 -10.29 -12.47 8.88
C ALA A 86 -8.88 -13.09 8.84
N GLU A 87 -7.96 -12.52 8.05
CA GLU A 87 -6.57 -12.96 8.00
C GLU A 87 -5.80 -12.66 9.30
N LEU A 88 -6.06 -11.52 9.94
CA LEU A 88 -5.49 -11.18 11.26
C LEU A 88 -5.95 -12.15 12.35
N ARG A 89 -7.23 -12.54 12.34
CA ARG A 89 -7.77 -13.60 13.21
C ARG A 89 -7.16 -14.95 12.92
N ARG A 90 -7.13 -15.36 11.66
CA ARG A 90 -6.59 -16.65 11.21
C ARG A 90 -5.11 -16.82 11.59
N SER A 91 -4.36 -15.72 11.66
CA SER A 91 -2.95 -15.70 12.04
C SER A 91 -2.71 -15.52 13.54
N ASN A 92 -3.77 -15.39 14.35
CA ASN A 92 -3.71 -15.17 15.80
C ASN A 92 -2.97 -13.88 16.23
N PHE A 93 -2.87 -12.89 15.33
CA PHE A 93 -2.21 -11.62 15.63
C PHE A 93 -3.17 -10.48 15.99
N GLU A 94 -4.49 -10.64 15.79
CA GLU A 94 -5.48 -9.59 16.06
C GLU A 94 -5.31 -8.93 17.43
N GLU A 95 -5.18 -9.72 18.51
CA GLU A 95 -4.99 -9.21 19.89
C GLU A 95 -3.59 -8.64 20.17
N LEU A 96 -2.62 -8.85 19.28
CA LEU A 96 -1.22 -8.43 19.46
C LEU A 96 -0.92 -7.06 18.85
N ILE A 97 -1.88 -6.45 18.12
CA ILE A 97 -1.70 -5.19 17.39
C ILE A 97 -2.07 -3.99 18.28
N ALA A 98 -1.35 -3.82 19.39
CA ALA A 98 -1.60 -2.73 20.34
C ALA A 98 -1.35 -1.31 19.75
N ALA A 99 -0.55 -1.22 18.69
CA ALA A 99 -0.18 0.05 18.06
C ALA A 99 -1.12 0.49 16.92
N GLY A 100 -2.15 -0.30 16.62
CA GLY A 100 -3.08 -0.04 15.51
C GLY A 100 -2.53 -0.41 14.12
N ILE A 101 -3.25 0.01 13.08
CA ILE A 101 -3.00 -0.37 11.68
C ILE A 101 -2.47 0.83 10.89
N VAL A 102 -1.56 0.56 9.96
CA VAL A 102 -1.04 1.54 9.01
C VAL A 102 -1.42 1.14 7.59
N LEU A 103 -2.26 1.93 6.95
CA LEU A 103 -2.62 1.74 5.54
C LEU A 103 -1.61 2.46 4.65
N THR A 104 -1.19 1.86 3.54
CA THR A 104 -0.27 2.49 2.58
C THR A 104 -0.53 1.97 1.16
N GLY A 105 0.20 2.49 0.17
CA GLY A 105 -0.02 2.24 -1.25
C GLY A 105 -0.98 3.23 -1.91
N GLY A 106 -1.37 2.96 -3.16
CA GLY A 106 -2.25 3.85 -3.92
C GLY A 106 -3.70 3.83 -3.42
N SER A 107 -4.23 2.64 -3.17
CA SER A 107 -5.63 2.47 -2.74
C SER A 107 -5.90 3.01 -1.34
N SER A 108 -4.89 3.12 -0.48
CA SER A 108 -5.07 3.69 0.86
C SER A 108 -5.38 5.20 0.86
N LYS A 109 -5.26 5.86 -0.30
CA LYS A 109 -5.61 7.29 -0.44
C LYS A 109 -7.11 7.55 -0.61
N MET A 110 -7.92 6.50 -0.71
CA MET A 110 -9.35 6.64 -0.85
C MET A 110 -9.92 7.46 0.32
N GLU A 111 -10.71 8.48 -0.02
CA GLU A 111 -11.38 9.33 0.98
C GLU A 111 -12.29 8.46 1.85
N GLY A 112 -12.29 8.66 3.18
CA GLY A 112 -13.10 7.85 4.10
C GLY A 112 -12.55 6.45 4.39
N ALA A 113 -11.43 6.03 3.78
CA ALA A 113 -10.92 4.67 3.96
C ALA A 113 -10.25 4.45 5.32
N VAL A 114 -9.72 5.49 5.96
CA VAL A 114 -9.16 5.38 7.31
C VAL A 114 -10.30 5.22 8.30
N GLU A 115 -11.33 6.05 8.18
CA GLU A 115 -12.52 6.07 9.02
C GLU A 115 -13.26 4.72 8.93
N LEU A 116 -13.54 4.24 7.72
CA LEU A 116 -14.15 2.92 7.52
C LEU A 116 -13.28 1.79 8.08
N ALA A 117 -11.96 1.88 7.94
CA ALA A 117 -11.07 0.89 8.52
C ALA A 117 -11.12 0.89 10.06
N GLU A 118 -11.20 2.05 10.70
CA GLU A 118 -11.38 2.13 12.17
C GLU A 118 -12.70 1.51 12.61
N GLU A 119 -13.78 1.70 11.83
CA GLU A 119 -15.07 1.05 12.08
C GLU A 119 -14.98 -0.48 11.97
N VAL A 120 -14.29 -1.00 10.95
CA VAL A 120 -14.18 -2.45 10.71
C VAL A 120 -13.20 -3.14 11.66
N PHE A 121 -12.06 -2.51 11.97
CA PHE A 121 -11.00 -3.13 12.79
C PHE A 121 -11.14 -2.83 14.29
N HIS A 122 -11.98 -1.87 14.68
CA HIS A 122 -12.16 -1.43 16.07
C HIS A 122 -10.84 -1.05 16.77
N MET A 123 -9.90 -0.46 16.02
CA MET A 123 -8.61 -0.02 16.51
C MET A 123 -8.11 1.20 15.73
N PRO A 124 -7.16 1.98 16.26
CA PRO A 124 -6.63 3.15 15.56
C PRO A 124 -6.05 2.78 14.20
N VAL A 125 -6.43 3.52 13.16
CA VAL A 125 -5.89 3.35 11.80
C VAL A 125 -5.29 4.68 11.36
N ARG A 126 -4.17 4.62 10.63
CA ARG A 126 -3.59 5.83 10.03
C ARG A 126 -3.03 5.58 8.64
N LEU A 127 -3.00 6.65 7.85
CA LEU A 127 -2.31 6.66 6.58
C LEU A 127 -0.78 6.71 6.79
N GLY A 128 -0.08 5.72 6.25
CA GLY A 128 1.37 5.61 6.27
C GLY A 128 2.00 6.33 5.08
N LEU A 129 2.88 7.28 5.35
CA LEU A 129 3.68 7.96 4.33
C LEU A 129 5.12 7.47 4.37
N PRO A 130 5.84 7.47 3.23
CA PRO A 130 7.28 7.20 3.22
C PRO A 130 8.03 8.20 4.13
N GLN A 131 8.95 7.70 4.94
CA GLN A 131 9.75 8.49 5.89
C GLN A 131 11.26 8.28 5.65
N TYR A 132 12.11 9.05 6.32
CA TYR A 132 13.57 8.90 6.30
C TYR A 132 14.25 9.16 4.94
N VAL A 133 13.61 9.95 4.08
CA VAL A 133 14.16 10.44 2.81
C VAL A 133 14.41 11.94 2.91
N LYS A 134 15.61 12.41 2.54
CA LYS A 134 15.99 13.83 2.51
C LYS A 134 16.25 14.27 1.07
N GLY A 135 16.01 15.55 0.77
CA GLY A 135 16.39 16.17 -0.52
C GLY A 135 15.42 16.00 -1.69
N LEU A 136 14.38 15.17 -1.58
CA LEU A 136 13.36 14.96 -2.65
C LEU A 136 11.99 15.62 -2.40
N GLY A 137 11.84 16.45 -1.35
CA GLY A 137 10.64 17.26 -1.11
C GLY A 137 9.32 16.47 -0.97
N GLU A 138 8.20 17.18 -1.16
CA GLU A 138 6.82 16.66 -1.05
C GLU A 138 6.48 15.50 -1.99
N VAL A 139 7.26 15.29 -3.06
CA VAL A 139 7.01 14.26 -4.08
C VAL A 139 6.99 12.85 -3.48
N VAL A 140 7.85 12.58 -2.50
CA VAL A 140 7.89 11.27 -1.80
C VAL A 140 6.88 11.15 -0.66
N ARG A 141 6.16 12.22 -0.29
CA ARG A 141 5.11 12.19 0.75
C ARG A 141 3.79 11.70 0.18
N ASN A 142 3.85 10.59 -0.54
CA ASN A 142 2.70 9.94 -1.14
C ASN A 142 2.80 8.43 -0.89
N PRO A 143 1.75 7.79 -0.32
CA PRO A 143 1.77 6.37 0.02
C PRO A 143 1.99 5.46 -1.20
N ILE A 144 1.72 5.95 -2.43
CA ILE A 144 2.06 5.25 -3.69
C ILE A 144 3.55 4.89 -3.77
N HIS A 145 4.43 5.70 -3.16
CA HIS A 145 5.88 5.49 -3.23
C HIS A 145 6.46 4.65 -2.09
N ALA A 146 5.62 4.15 -1.17
CA ALA A 146 6.07 3.45 0.03
C ALA A 146 6.93 2.21 -0.26
N THR A 147 6.52 1.38 -1.21
CA THR A 147 7.29 0.19 -1.59
C THR A 147 8.65 0.55 -2.18
N GLY A 148 8.68 1.48 -3.13
CA GLY A 148 9.93 1.91 -3.78
C GLY A 148 10.92 2.52 -2.79
N VAL A 149 10.45 3.43 -1.93
CA VAL A 149 11.27 4.03 -0.86
C VAL A 149 11.74 2.96 0.13
N GLY A 150 10.85 2.06 0.56
CA GLY A 150 11.19 1.00 1.51
C GLY A 150 12.29 0.07 1.01
N ILE A 151 12.25 -0.31 -0.28
CA ILE A 151 13.31 -1.13 -0.91
C ILE A 151 14.65 -0.41 -0.91
N LEU A 152 14.68 0.88 -1.25
CA LEU A 152 15.91 1.68 -1.28
C LEU A 152 16.53 1.85 0.12
N LEU A 153 15.69 2.14 1.12
CA LEU A 153 16.14 2.24 2.51
C LEU A 153 16.69 0.89 3.01
N TYR A 154 15.99 -0.20 2.73
CA TYR A 154 16.46 -1.55 3.06
C TYR A 154 17.80 -1.87 2.40
N ALA A 155 17.98 -1.51 1.12
CA ALA A 155 19.23 -1.71 0.41
C ALA A 155 20.39 -0.89 0.99
N ARG A 156 20.15 0.38 1.35
CA ARG A 156 21.15 1.23 2.03
C ARG A 156 21.60 0.61 3.36
N ASP A 157 20.65 0.27 4.22
CA ASP A 157 20.93 -0.25 5.57
C ASP A 157 21.67 -1.60 5.50
N LYS A 158 21.41 -2.41 4.46
CA LYS A 158 22.16 -3.65 4.18
C LYS A 158 23.51 -3.43 3.51
N GLY A 159 23.65 -2.41 2.67
CA GLY A 159 24.89 -2.05 1.99
C GLY A 159 25.94 -1.50 2.94
N GLU A 160 25.53 -0.74 3.95
CA GLU A 160 26.43 -0.24 5.01
C GLU A 160 26.99 -1.38 5.90
N GLY A 161 26.30 -2.53 6.00
CA GLY A 161 26.81 -3.72 6.70
C GLY A 161 27.70 -4.66 5.85
N GLY A 162 27.80 -4.43 4.54
CA GLY A 162 28.55 -5.30 3.62
C GLY A 162 29.89 -4.73 3.13
N ALA A 163 30.08 -3.41 3.22
CA ALA A 163 31.31 -2.77 2.75
C ALA A 163 32.49 -2.88 3.73
N ASP A 164 32.24 -3.01 5.05
CA ASP A 164 33.30 -3.14 6.05
C ASP A 164 33.89 -4.56 6.17
N ALA A 165 33.20 -5.58 5.65
CA ALA A 165 33.70 -6.96 5.67
C ALA A 165 34.85 -7.23 4.67
N MET A 166 35.15 -6.30 3.75
CA MET A 166 36.20 -6.48 2.74
C MET A 166 37.44 -5.57 2.89
N ALA A 167 37.52 -4.72 3.92
CA ALA A 167 38.65 -3.80 4.07
C ALA A 167 39.66 -4.16 5.19
N GLY A 168 39.46 -5.25 5.95
CA GLY A 168 40.21 -5.47 7.21
C GLY A 168 41.21 -6.63 7.28
N GLY A 169 41.18 -7.64 6.39
CA GLY A 169 41.87 -8.93 6.65
C GLY A 169 42.88 -9.43 5.60
N GLY A 170 43.02 -8.75 4.45
CA GLY A 170 43.54 -9.41 3.24
C GLY A 170 45.04 -9.74 3.21
N LEU A 171 45.91 -8.98 3.88
CA LEU A 171 47.36 -9.08 3.63
C LEU A 171 48.12 -9.91 4.66
N ARG A 172 47.78 -9.79 5.95
CA ARG A 172 48.53 -10.47 7.03
C ARG A 172 48.15 -11.95 7.15
N GLU A 173 46.90 -12.28 6.82
CA GLU A 173 46.37 -13.65 6.85
C GLU A 173 46.77 -14.45 5.59
N VAL A 174 46.92 -13.78 4.46
CA VAL A 174 47.51 -14.39 3.25
C VAL A 174 49.00 -14.66 3.46
N TRP A 175 49.73 -13.76 4.12
CA TRP A 175 51.15 -13.96 4.42
C TRP A 175 51.41 -15.09 5.43
N SER A 176 50.52 -15.26 6.42
CA SER A 176 50.62 -16.37 7.39
C SER A 176 50.36 -17.74 6.74
N ARG A 177 49.39 -17.81 5.81
CA ARG A 177 49.09 -19.04 5.05
C ARG A 177 50.24 -19.44 4.10
N MET A 178 50.85 -18.48 3.42
CA MET A 178 52.02 -18.74 2.57
C MET A 178 53.22 -19.24 3.39
N LYS A 179 53.45 -18.66 4.58
CA LYS A 179 54.54 -19.08 5.47
C LYS A 179 54.33 -20.49 6.03
N ALA A 180 53.10 -20.85 6.37
CA ALA A 180 52.74 -22.19 6.83
C ALA A 180 52.94 -23.25 5.73
N TRP A 181 52.57 -22.94 4.49
CA TRP A 181 52.76 -23.84 3.35
C TRP A 181 54.25 -24.10 3.06
N PHE A 182 55.09 -23.06 3.14
CA PHE A 182 56.55 -23.19 2.96
C PHE A 182 57.24 -24.00 4.06
N GLN A 183 56.67 -24.02 5.27
CA GLN A 183 57.20 -24.82 6.38
C GLN A 183 56.71 -26.28 6.35
N ALA A 184 55.56 -26.55 5.73
CA ALA A 184 55.00 -27.90 5.58
C ALA A 184 55.65 -28.72 4.44
N ASN A 185 56.34 -28.06 3.50
CA ASN A 185 56.93 -28.68 2.31
C ASN A 185 58.48 -28.78 2.37
N ARG A 186 59.05 -28.91 3.56
CA ARG A 186 60.48 -29.15 3.79
C ARG A 186 60.72 -30.42 4.58
#